data_AF-A0A545UCW8-F1
#
_entry.id   AF-A0A545UCW8-F1
#
_cell.length_a   1.000
_cell.length_b   1.000
_cell.length_c   1.000
_cell.angle_alpha   90.00
_cell.angle_beta   90.00
_cell.angle_gamma   90.00
#
_symmetry.space_group_name_H-M   'P 1'
#
loop_
_entity.id
_entity.type
_entity.pdbx_description
1 polymer ?
#
loop_
_entity_poly.entity_id
_entity_poly.type
_entity_poly.pdbx_seq_one_letter_code
_entity_poly.pdbx_strand_id
1 'polypeptide(L)'
;MKLVKSIWAVLLFGSFSAAVQAVPWEDYKICRTYFETVSYFQGNASCYATPTGGSNLPPGSGRFLSQNVGLTTNSSVYLSQPVSAYVDGEWVHGSVSCVASVPFSHSEEVEKESCYYDLGAVCRDYPRLPLCR
;
A
#
# COMPACT_ATOMS: atom_id res chain seq x y z
N MET A 1 -1.46 8.36 20.08
CA MET A 1 -2.10 8.55 18.76
C MET A 1 -1.01 8.89 17.75
N LYS A 2 -0.85 8.09 16.69
CA LYS A 2 0.17 8.32 15.64
C LYS A 2 -0.53 8.92 14.42
N LEU A 3 -0.12 10.12 14.01
CA LEU A 3 -0.64 10.80 12.82
C LEU A 3 -0.08 10.11 11.57
N VAL A 4 -0.95 9.68 10.65
CA VAL A 4 -0.53 9.15 9.33
C VAL A 4 -0.90 10.19 8.28
N LYS A 5 0.09 10.92 7.77
CA LYS A 5 -0.10 11.90 6.69
C LYS A 5 -0.08 11.17 5.34
N SER A 6 -1.18 11.26 4.59
CA SER A 6 -1.24 10.77 3.20
C SER A 6 -1.38 11.98 2.28
N ILE A 7 -0.26 12.43 1.72
CA ILE A 7 -0.25 13.50 0.72
C ILE A 7 -0.42 12.84 -0.65
N TRP A 8 -1.56 13.07 -1.29
CA TRP A 8 -1.71 12.78 -2.72
C TRP A 8 -0.89 13.81 -3.50
N ALA A 9 0.39 13.51 -3.70
CA ALA A 9 1.26 14.29 -4.57
C ALA A 9 0.74 14.13 -6.01
N VAL A 10 0.11 15.16 -6.55
CA VAL A 10 -0.20 15.23 -7.97
C VAL A 10 1.13 15.32 -8.71
N LEU A 11 1.63 14.18 -9.21
CA LEU A 11 2.82 14.11 -10.04
C LEU A 11 2.53 14.72 -11.41
N LEU A 12 2.68 16.04 -11.51
CA LEU A 12 2.62 16.74 -12.78
C LEU A 12 4.01 16.68 -13.45
N PHE A 13 4.23 15.67 -14.30
CA PHE A 13 5.35 15.63 -15.24
C PHE A 13 4.95 16.35 -16.54
N GLY A 14 5.51 17.53 -16.79
CA GLY A 14 5.37 18.22 -18.07
C GLY A 14 5.72 19.71 -18.01
N SER A 15 6.94 20.06 -18.43
CA SER A 15 7.37 21.38 -18.92
C SER A 15 6.69 22.61 -18.28
N PHE A 16 6.84 22.80 -16.96
CA PHE A 16 6.28 23.97 -16.28
C PHE A 16 7.13 25.22 -16.54
N SER A 17 6.50 26.24 -17.12
CA SER A 17 7.04 27.60 -17.24
C SER A 17 7.49 28.11 -15.86
N ALA A 18 8.61 28.85 -15.80
CA ALA A 18 9.16 29.46 -14.59
C ALA A 18 8.13 30.25 -13.74
N ALA A 19 7.01 30.68 -14.35
CA ALA A 19 5.90 31.34 -13.65
C ALA A 19 5.19 30.45 -12.61
N VAL A 20 5.13 29.13 -12.81
CA VAL A 20 4.45 28.18 -11.90
C VAL A 20 5.31 27.88 -10.67
N GLN A 21 6.64 27.97 -10.80
CA GLN A 21 7.60 27.80 -9.70
C GLN A 21 7.63 29.00 -8.75
N ALA A 22 7.13 30.17 -9.18
CA ALA A 22 7.06 31.37 -8.35
C ALA A 22 5.83 31.41 -7.42
N VAL A 23 4.90 30.48 -7.57
CA VAL A 23 3.71 30.39 -6.71
C VAL A 23 4.12 29.76 -5.37
N PRO A 24 3.86 30.41 -4.22
CA PRO A 24 4.09 29.81 -2.91
C PRO A 24 2.98 28.80 -2.62
N TRP A 25 3.04 27.63 -3.26
CA TRP A 25 1.97 26.62 -3.24
C TRP A 25 1.48 26.25 -1.84
N GLU A 26 2.35 26.24 -0.83
CA GLU A 26 1.97 25.95 0.55
C GLU A 26 0.97 26.96 1.13
N ASP A 27 0.96 28.22 0.67
CA ASP A 27 0.00 29.24 1.14
C ASP A 27 -1.43 28.93 0.68
N TYR A 28 -1.58 28.15 -0.40
CA TYR A 28 -2.86 27.75 -0.98
C TYR A 28 -3.29 26.35 -0.56
N LYS A 29 -2.54 25.72 0.33
CA LYS A 29 -2.82 24.37 0.82
C LYS A 29 -3.87 24.43 1.91
N ILE A 30 -5.03 23.86 1.62
CA ILE A 30 -6.11 23.69 2.59
C ILE A 30 -6.06 22.25 3.09
N CYS A 31 -5.75 22.07 4.37
CA CYS A 31 -5.80 20.78 5.03
C CYS A 31 -7.07 20.67 5.87
N ARG A 32 -7.72 19.51 5.83
CA ARG A 32 -8.82 19.16 6.72
C ARG A 32 -8.47 17.87 7.43
N THR A 33 -8.64 17.87 8.75
CA THR A 33 -8.58 16.66 9.58
C THR A 33 -9.96 16.01 9.62
N TYR A 34 -9.98 14.68 9.51
CA TYR A 34 -11.18 13.87 9.69
C TYR A 34 -10.79 12.54 10.34
N PHE A 35 -11.77 11.92 10.99
CA PHE A 35 -11.61 10.58 11.54
C PHE A 35 -12.06 9.56 10.51
N GLU A 36 -11.26 8.51 10.34
CA GLU A 36 -11.60 7.36 9.53
C GLU A 36 -11.42 6.10 10.36
N THR A 37 -12.41 5.20 10.33
CA THR A 37 -12.28 3.89 10.95
C THR A 37 -11.42 3.00 10.06
N VAL A 38 -10.20 2.71 10.52
CA VAL A 38 -9.27 1.81 9.83
C VAL A 38 -9.41 0.42 10.41
N SER A 39 -9.53 -0.58 9.54
CA SER A 39 -9.54 -1.98 9.94
C SER A 39 -8.13 -2.57 9.89
N TYR A 40 -7.74 -3.23 10.97
CA TYR A 40 -6.47 -3.92 11.09
C TYR A 40 -6.64 -5.43 11.10
N PHE A 41 -5.72 -6.11 10.44
CA PHE A 41 -5.67 -7.56 10.29
C PHE A 41 -4.36 -8.06 10.88
N GLN A 42 -4.42 -9.16 11.64
CA GLN A 42 -3.26 -9.77 12.27
C GLN A 42 -3.59 -11.20 12.68
N GLY A 43 -2.62 -12.11 12.54
CA GLY A 43 -2.73 -13.46 13.08
C GLY A 43 -2.13 -14.51 12.16
N ASN A 44 -2.54 -15.77 12.36
CA ASN A 44 -2.10 -16.86 11.52
C ASN A 44 -2.92 -16.88 10.23
N ALA A 45 -2.29 -16.44 9.14
CA ALA A 45 -2.88 -16.47 7.82
C ALA A 45 -2.58 -17.82 7.16
N SER A 46 -3.61 -18.42 6.57
CA SER A 46 -3.48 -19.64 5.77
C SER A 46 -3.32 -19.27 4.31
N CYS A 47 -2.43 -19.95 3.61
CA CYS A 47 -2.27 -19.77 2.18
C CYS A 47 -1.99 -21.09 1.46
N TYR A 48 -2.45 -21.19 0.22
CA TYR A 48 -2.11 -22.29 -0.67
C TYR A 48 -0.86 -21.92 -1.45
N ALA A 49 0.26 -22.52 -1.09
CA ALA A 49 1.55 -22.29 -1.70
C ALA A 49 1.75 -23.22 -2.89
N THR A 50 2.03 -22.65 -4.06
CA THR A 50 2.44 -23.44 -5.23
C THR A 50 3.95 -23.31 -5.39
N PRO A 51 4.69 -24.42 -5.57
CA PRO A 51 6.13 -24.36 -5.85
C PRO A 51 6.38 -23.57 -7.15
N THR A 52 7.28 -22.60 -7.12
CA THR A 52 7.74 -21.92 -8.34
C THR A 52 9.08 -22.51 -8.77
N GLY A 53 9.10 -23.23 -9.90
CA GLY A 53 10.28 -23.60 -10.72
C GLY A 53 11.54 -24.10 -10.00
N GLY A 54 11.97 -25.34 -10.27
CA GLY A 54 13.20 -25.93 -9.69
C GLY A 54 12.95 -26.90 -8.53
N SER A 55 11.69 -27.12 -8.16
CA SER A 55 11.28 -28.20 -7.25
C SER A 55 10.92 -29.47 -8.04
N ASN A 56 11.35 -30.64 -7.56
CA ASN A 56 10.83 -31.94 -8.02
C ASN A 56 9.38 -32.22 -7.58
N LEU A 57 8.72 -31.26 -6.93
CA LEU A 57 7.32 -31.36 -6.57
C LEU A 57 6.43 -31.35 -7.81
N PRO A 58 5.38 -32.17 -7.86
CA PRO A 58 4.42 -32.14 -8.97
C PRO A 58 3.84 -30.73 -9.11
N PRO A 59 3.71 -30.19 -10.33
CA PRO A 59 2.95 -28.97 -10.55
C PRO A 59 1.54 -29.14 -9.97
N GLY A 60 1.14 -28.22 -9.08
CA GLY A 60 -0.15 -28.29 -8.40
C GLY A 60 -0.18 -29.07 -7.08
N SER A 61 0.95 -29.60 -6.58
CA SER A 61 1.06 -30.20 -5.25
C SER A 61 1.05 -29.17 -4.11
N GLY A 62 0.19 -28.16 -4.24
CA GLY A 62 0.24 -27.01 -3.35
C GLY A 62 0.01 -27.42 -1.90
N ARG A 63 0.69 -26.71 -1.01
CA ARG A 63 0.66 -26.98 0.42
C ARG A 63 -0.08 -25.87 1.13
N PHE A 64 -0.86 -26.23 2.14
CA PHE A 64 -1.35 -25.25 3.09
C PHE A 64 -0.19 -24.82 3.99
N LEU A 65 0.14 -23.54 3.93
CA LEU A 65 1.07 -22.92 4.86
C LEU A 65 0.27 -22.02 5.80
N SER A 66 0.61 -22.10 7.09
CA SER A 66 0.15 -21.15 8.09
C SER A 66 1.35 -20.26 8.43
N GLN A 67 1.22 -18.96 8.22
CA GLN A 67 2.25 -17.98 8.54
C GLN A 67 1.69 -16.93 9.48
N ASN A 68 2.47 -16.56 10.48
CA ASN A 68 2.10 -15.45 11.35
C ASN A 68 2.33 -14.14 10.60
N VAL A 69 1.27 -13.36 10.46
CA VAL A 69 1.31 -12.05 9.81
C VAL A 69 1.18 -10.98 10.89
N GLY A 70 2.15 -10.06 10.91
CA GLY A 70 2.11 -8.88 11.76
C GLY A 70 0.94 -7.94 11.42
N LEU A 71 0.72 -6.93 12.25
CA LEU A 71 -0.37 -5.97 12.07
C LEU A 71 -0.29 -5.29 10.69
N THR A 72 -1.37 -5.37 9.91
CA THR A 72 -1.49 -4.78 8.58
C THR A 72 -2.88 -4.19 8.37
N THR A 73 -3.02 -3.22 7.46
CA THR A 73 -4.32 -2.68 7.03
C THR A 73 -4.88 -3.39 5.79
N ASN A 74 -4.13 -4.34 5.22
CA ASN A 74 -4.57 -5.15 4.08
C ASN A 74 -5.14 -6.49 4.56
N SER A 75 -6.31 -6.86 4.07
CA SER A 75 -6.95 -8.15 4.37
C SER A 75 -6.25 -9.36 3.73
N SER A 76 -5.29 -9.11 2.82
CA SER A 76 -4.48 -10.12 2.16
C SER A 76 -3.02 -9.67 2.05
N VAL A 77 -2.08 -10.60 2.22
CA VAL A 77 -0.65 -10.36 2.03
C VAL A 77 -0.06 -11.36 1.05
N TYR A 78 0.85 -10.88 0.19
CA TYR A 78 1.66 -11.76 -0.63
C TYR A 78 2.86 -12.23 0.19
N LEU A 79 2.99 -13.54 0.34
CA LEU A 79 4.12 -14.15 1.01
C LEU A 79 4.94 -14.90 -0.04
N SER A 80 6.16 -14.42 -0.27
CA SER A 80 7.20 -15.18 -0.95
C SER A 80 8.21 -15.65 0.08
N GLN A 81 8.30 -16.95 0.32
CA GLN A 81 9.29 -17.50 1.24
C GLN A 81 10.03 -18.67 0.59
N PRO A 82 11.33 -18.85 0.91
CA PRO A 82 11.98 -20.12 0.66
C PRO A 82 11.36 -21.19 1.57
N VAL A 83 10.94 -22.31 1.00
CA VAL A 83 10.47 -23.47 1.75
C VAL A 83 11.50 -24.58 1.60
N SER A 84 11.87 -25.18 2.72
CA SER A 84 12.65 -26.40 2.81
C SER A 84 11.78 -27.45 3.49
N ALA A 85 11.33 -28.46 2.76
CA ALA A 85 10.45 -29.51 3.29
C ALA A 85 10.98 -30.89 2.89
N TYR A 86 10.86 -31.87 3.79
CA TYR A 86 11.15 -33.27 3.49
C TYR A 86 9.85 -33.96 3.05
N VAL A 87 9.80 -34.42 1.80
CA VAL A 87 8.62 -35.03 1.17
C VAL A 87 9.05 -36.32 0.49
N ASP A 88 8.37 -37.44 0.80
CA ASP A 88 8.59 -38.75 0.17
C ASP A 88 10.07 -39.21 0.13
N GLY A 89 10.85 -38.85 1.15
CA GLY A 89 12.25 -39.23 1.26
C GLY A 89 13.26 -38.21 0.71
N GLU A 90 12.81 -37.09 0.15
CA GLU A 90 13.67 -36.05 -0.43
C GLU A 90 13.48 -34.68 0.22
N TRP A 91 14.59 -33.94 0.37
CA TRP A 91 14.54 -32.51 0.73
C TRP A 91 14.25 -31.68 -0.52
N VAL A 92 13.12 -30.97 -0.49
CA VAL A 92 12.75 -30.04 -1.53
C VAL A 92 13.02 -28.62 -1.05
N HIS A 93 13.83 -27.90 -1.82
CA HIS A 93 14.07 -26.46 -1.67
C HIS A 93 13.41 -25.72 -2.83
N GLY A 94 12.63 -24.69 -2.53
CA GLY A 94 12.04 -23.85 -3.56
C GLY A 94 11.48 -22.56 -2.99
N SER A 95 11.12 -21.63 -3.86
CA SER A 95 10.30 -20.49 -3.47
C SER A 95 8.83 -20.89 -3.59
N VAL A 96 8.04 -20.47 -2.62
CA VAL A 96 6.59 -20.51 -2.72
C VAL A 96 6.07 -19.09 -2.77
N SER A 97 5.11 -18.88 -3.65
CA SER A 97 4.32 -17.66 -3.72
C SER A 97 2.91 -17.97 -3.28
N CYS A 98 2.39 -17.23 -2.32
CA CYS A 98 1.00 -17.39 -1.92
C CYS A 98 0.38 -16.04 -1.51
N VAL A 99 -0.93 -15.91 -1.77
CA VAL A 99 -1.75 -14.83 -1.22
C VAL A 99 -2.41 -15.40 0.02
N ALA A 100 -2.05 -14.88 1.19
CA ALA A 100 -2.60 -15.31 2.47
C ALA A 100 -3.72 -14.35 2.90
N SER A 101 -4.87 -14.91 3.27
CA SER A 101 -5.95 -14.12 3.87
C SER A 101 -5.66 -13.92 5.36
N VAL A 102 -5.53 -12.67 5.79
CA VAL A 102 -5.17 -12.33 7.17
C VAL A 102 -6.46 -12.13 7.98
N PRO A 103 -6.62 -12.81 9.14
CA PRO A 103 -7.83 -12.64 9.94
C PRO A 103 -7.95 -11.21 10.47
N PHE A 104 -9.18 -10.74 10.56
CA PHE A 104 -9.50 -9.45 11.18
C PHE A 104 -9.07 -9.44 12.65
N SER A 105 -8.51 -8.32 13.10
CA SER A 105 -8.09 -8.13 14.48
C SER A 105 -9.02 -7.13 15.19
N HIS A 106 -9.00 -5.87 14.75
CA HIS A 106 -9.80 -4.80 15.35
C HIS A 106 -9.92 -3.62 14.38
N SER A 107 -10.75 -2.65 14.75
CA SER A 107 -10.84 -1.36 14.08
C SER A 107 -10.45 -0.26 15.04
N GLU A 108 -9.77 0.77 14.54
CA GLU A 108 -9.40 1.97 15.30
C GLU A 108 -9.84 3.20 14.52
N GLU A 109 -10.33 4.22 15.22
CA GLU A 109 -10.49 5.54 14.62
C GLU A 109 -9.12 6.22 14.55
N VAL A 110 -8.66 6.46 13.33
CA VAL A 110 -7.38 7.13 13.08
C VAL A 110 -7.68 8.53 12.55
N GLU A 111 -7.05 9.53 13.16
CA GLU A 111 -7.07 10.90 12.63
C GLU A 111 -6.24 10.96 11.36
N LYS A 112 -6.88 11.32 10.24
CA LYS A 112 -6.23 11.56 8.97
C LYS A 112 -6.29 13.03 8.60
N GLU A 113 -5.26 13.48 7.90
CA GLU A 113 -5.18 14.81 7.30
C GLU A 113 -5.22 14.64 5.78
N SER A 114 -6.22 15.24 5.13
CA SER A 114 -6.24 15.41 3.67
C SER A 114 -5.99 16.87 3.33
N CYS A 115 -5.01 17.10 2.47
CA CYS A 115 -4.69 18.43 1.97
C CYS A 115 -4.99 18.51 0.48
N TYR A 116 -5.59 19.62 0.07
CA TYR A 116 -5.77 19.99 -1.33
C TYR A 116 -5.31 21.42 -1.53
N TYR A 117 -5.00 21.78 -2.78
CA TYR A 117 -4.65 23.15 -3.13
C TYR A 117 -5.88 23.89 -3.64
N ASP A 118 -6.14 25.10 -3.13
CA ASP A 118 -7.21 25.97 -3.63
C ASP A 118 -6.81 26.59 -4.97
N LEU A 119 -7.11 25.89 -6.05
CA LEU A 119 -6.85 26.37 -7.41
C LEU A 119 -7.63 27.65 -7.72
N GLY A 120 -8.77 27.90 -7.08
CA GLY A 120 -9.54 29.13 -7.26
C GLY A 120 -8.83 30.35 -6.69
N ALA A 121 -8.21 30.21 -5.52
CA ALA A 121 -7.35 31.24 -4.93
C ALA A 121 -6.06 31.43 -5.74
N VAL A 122 -5.39 30.34 -6.15
CA VAL A 122 -4.20 30.41 -7.03
C VAL A 122 -4.50 31.15 -8.34
N CYS A 123 -5.62 30.83 -8.99
CA CYS A 123 -5.99 31.46 -10.26
C CYS A 123 -6.51 32.90 -10.12
N ARG A 124 -6.90 33.31 -8.92
CA ARG A 124 -7.23 34.70 -8.63
C ARG A 124 -5.97 35.55 -8.50
N ASP A 125 -4.97 35.04 -7.78
CA ASP A 125 -3.72 35.76 -7.51
C ASP A 125 -2.75 35.68 -8.69
N TYR A 126 -2.80 34.58 -9.46
CA TYR A 126 -1.96 34.32 -10.62
C TYR A 126 -2.79 33.91 -11.86
N PRO A 127 -3.66 34.80 -12.40
CA PRO A 127 -4.59 34.48 -13.49
C PRO A 127 -3.93 34.15 -14.82
N ARG A 128 -2.62 34.41 -14.96
CA ARG A 128 -1.85 34.12 -16.18
C ARG A 128 -1.25 32.72 -16.21
N LEU A 129 -1.40 31.93 -15.13
CA LEU A 129 -0.88 30.58 -15.09
C LEU A 129 -1.61 29.68 -16.10
N PRO A 130 -0.91 28.72 -16.74
CA PRO A 130 -1.53 27.81 -17.69
C PRO A 130 -2.67 26.97 -17.12
N LEU A 131 -2.61 26.63 -15.82
CA LEU A 131 -3.63 25.85 -15.11
C LEU A 131 -4.95 26.61 -14.84
N CYS A 132 -4.97 27.91 -15.12
CA CYS A 132 -6.09 28.82 -14.87
C CYS A 132 -6.85 29.19 -16.15
N ARG A 133 -6.57 28.49 -17.25
CA ARG A 133 -7.20 28.67 -18.56
C ARG A 133 -8.13 27.52 -18.89
#